data_AF-A0A9N8K5T6-F1
#
_entry.id   AF-A0A9N8K5T6-F1
#
_cell.length_a   1.000
_cell.length_b   1.000
_cell.length_c   1.000
_cell.angle_alpha   90.00
_cell.angle_beta   90.00
_cell.angle_gamma   90.00
#
_symmetry.space_group_name_H-M   'P 1'
#
loop_
_entity.id
_entity.type
_entity.pdbx_description
1 polymer ?
#
loop_
_entity_poly.entity_id
_entity_poly.type
_entity_poly.pdbx_seq_one_letter_code
_entity_poly.pdbx_strand_id
1 'polypeptide(L)' 'MGTLTADLPRLPEYCDHKLPTSCRLSSIPNCCACADERPHQSSYSTYVDGVGFVARGARWDRYCWPCSRTVPTPD' A
#
# COMPACT_ATOMS: atom_id res chain seq x y z
N MET A 1 22.23 4.34 5.94
CA MET A 1 21.10 3.40 5.99
C MET A 1 20.30 3.57 4.69
N GLY A 2 20.69 2.85 3.63
CA GLY A 2 20.03 2.95 2.32
C GLY A 2 18.86 1.98 2.24
N THR A 3 17.67 2.49 1.93
CA THR A 3 16.51 1.66 1.62
C THR A 3 16.76 0.94 0.29
N LEU A 4 16.51 -0.37 0.25
CA LEU A 4 16.89 -1.36 -0.79
C LEU A 4 16.37 -1.11 -2.22
N THR A 5 15.99 0.12 -2.59
CA THR A 5 15.16 0.39 -3.76
C THR A 5 15.36 1.75 -4.42
N ALA A 6 16.39 2.51 -4.04
CA ALA A 6 16.59 3.86 -4.58
C ALA A 6 16.84 3.86 -6.10
N ASP A 7 17.53 2.83 -6.62
CA ASP A 7 18.08 2.82 -8.00
C ASP A 7 17.54 1.68 -8.90
N LEU A 8 16.42 1.06 -8.55
CA LEU A 8 15.78 0.08 -9.46
C LEU A 8 15.14 0.83 -10.64
N PRO A 9 15.30 0.36 -11.88
CA PRO A 9 14.68 0.99 -13.04
C PRO A 9 13.16 0.99 -12.88
N ARG A 10 12.58 2.19 -12.76
CA ARG A 10 11.14 2.41 -12.76
C ARG A 10 10.72 2.72 -14.18
N LEU A 11 9.61 2.10 -14.61
CA LEU A 11 8.97 2.48 -15.86
C LEU A 11 8.34 3.88 -15.69
N PRO A 12 8.42 4.78 -16.68
CA PRO A 12 7.94 6.16 -16.54
C PRO A 12 6.43 6.26 -16.29
N GLU A 13 5.66 5.24 -16.67
CA GLU A 13 4.23 5.15 -16.39
C GLU A 13 3.91 4.77 -14.92
N TYR A 14 4.87 4.25 -14.16
CA TYR A 14 4.65 3.81 -12.78
C TYR A 14 4.83 4.98 -11.81
N CYS A 15 4.01 5.03 -10.75
CA CYS A 15 4.24 6.01 -9.68
C CYS A 15 5.59 5.74 -8.98
N ASP A 16 6.25 6.79 -8.46
CA ASP A 16 7.57 6.71 -7.81
C ASP A 16 7.65 5.69 -6.67
N HIS A 17 6.53 5.46 -6.00
CA HIS A 17 6.39 4.52 -4.87
C HIS A 17 6.35 3.05 -5.31
N LYS A 18 6.08 2.77 -6.59
CA LYS A 18 5.86 1.41 -7.07
C LYS A 18 7.19 0.73 -7.33
N LEU A 19 7.40 -0.36 -6.62
CA LEU A 19 8.58 -1.22 -6.80
C LEU A 19 8.22 -2.38 -7.73
N PRO A 20 8.84 -2.46 -8.93
CA PRO A 20 8.44 -3.43 -9.95
C PRO A 20 8.49 -4.89 -9.49
N THR A 21 9.48 -5.25 -8.67
CA THR A 21 9.70 -6.64 -8.23
C THR A 21 8.97 -7.02 -6.95
N SER A 22 8.55 -6.05 -6.14
CA SER A 22 8.02 -6.31 -4.79
C SER A 22 6.58 -5.83 -4.57
N CYS A 23 6.05 -4.97 -5.44
CA CYS A 23 4.63 -4.62 -5.41
C CYS A 23 3.79 -5.79 -5.93
N ARG A 24 2.83 -6.27 -5.13
CA ARG A 24 1.93 -7.35 -5.57
C ARG A 24 0.86 -6.89 -6.56
N LEU A 25 0.58 -5.59 -6.63
CA LEU A 25 -0.44 -5.04 -7.52
C LEU A 25 0.17 -4.82 -8.91
N SER A 26 0.38 -5.87 -9.71
CA SER A 26 1.08 -5.77 -11.00
C SER A 26 0.18 -5.31 -12.17
N SER A 27 -1.14 -5.31 -12.00
CA SER A 27 -2.10 -5.05 -13.07
C SER A 27 -2.27 -3.58 -13.44
N ILE A 28 -1.79 -2.64 -12.60
CA ILE A 28 -1.90 -1.20 -12.85
C ILE A 28 -0.60 -0.45 -12.52
N PRO A 29 -0.39 0.75 -13.09
CA PRO A 29 0.83 1.54 -12.86
C PRO A 29 0.97 2.14 -11.46
N ASN A 30 -0.11 2.18 -10.67
CA ASN A 30 -0.09 2.69 -9.29
C ASN A 30 0.32 1.61 -8.27
N CYS A 31 0.94 2.01 -7.17
CA CYS A 31 1.22 1.13 -6.03
C CYS A 31 -0.05 0.92 -5.17
N CYS A 32 -0.05 -0.01 -4.22
CA CYS A 32 -1.24 -0.29 -3.39
C CYS A 32 -1.74 0.96 -2.64
N ALA A 33 -0.84 1.85 -2.20
CA ALA A 33 -1.21 3.08 -1.51
C ALA A 33 -1.76 4.14 -2.47
N CYS A 34 -1.11 4.36 -3.62
CA CYS A 34 -1.57 5.33 -4.62
C CYS A 34 -2.88 4.94 -5.31
N ALA A 35 -3.14 3.64 -5.43
CA ALA A 35 -4.39 3.13 -6.00
C ALA A 35 -5.53 3.08 -4.98
N ASP A 36 -5.27 3.34 -3.70
CA ASP A 36 -6.29 3.27 -2.66
C ASP A 36 -7.00 4.62 -2.52
N GLU A 37 -8.22 4.69 -3.02
CA GLU A 37 -9.06 5.89 -2.97
C GLU A 37 -9.96 5.97 -1.72
N ARG A 38 -9.85 5.02 -0.78
CA ARG A 38 -10.67 5.01 0.44
C ARG A 38 -10.42 6.28 1.28
N PRO A 39 -11.48 6.90 1.85
CA PRO A 39 -11.30 8.02 2.78
C PRO A 39 -10.41 7.65 3.97
N HIS A 40 -9.62 8.60 4.45
CA HIS A 40 -8.85 8.45 5.69
C HIS A 40 -9.82 8.32 6.87
N GLN A 41 -9.70 7.23 7.63
CA GLN A 41 -10.50 6.95 8.81
C GLN A 41 -9.60 6.50 9.95
N SER A 42 -10.06 6.69 11.18
CA SER A 42 -9.37 6.21 12.38
C SER A 42 -9.29 4.68 12.46
N SER A 43 -10.18 3.98 11.76
CA SER A 43 -10.20 2.53 11.66
C SER A 43 -10.87 2.07 10.36
N TYR A 44 -10.54 0.86 9.92
CA TYR A 44 -11.13 0.21 8.76
C TYR A 44 -11.80 -1.09 9.18
N SER A 45 -12.89 -1.44 8.50
CA SER A 45 -13.58 -2.72 8.73
C SER A 45 -12.65 -3.88 8.34
N THR A 46 -12.45 -4.80 9.27
CA THR A 46 -11.75 -6.06 9.04
C THR A 46 -12.60 -7.21 9.52
N TYR A 47 -12.54 -8.32 8.79
CA TYR A 47 -13.22 -9.55 9.19
C TYR A 47 -12.33 -10.34 10.13
N VAL A 48 -12.89 -10.79 11.25
CA VAL A 48 -12.25 -11.68 12.21
C VAL A 48 -13.07 -12.95 12.30
N ASP A 49 -12.42 -14.09 12.00
CA ASP A 49 -13.05 -15.40 12.03
C ASP A 49 -13.68 -15.67 13.41
N GLY A 50 -14.96 -16.05 13.42
CA GLY A 50 -15.73 -16.29 14.65
C GLY A 50 -16.27 -15.03 15.37
N VAL A 51 -15.96 -13.82 14.90
CA VAL A 51 -16.46 -12.55 15.47
C VAL A 51 -17.29 -11.76 14.46
N GLY A 52 -16.89 -11.76 13.19
CA GLY A 52 -17.50 -10.96 12.13
C GLY A 52 -16.69 -9.72 11.78
N PHE A 53 -17.36 -8.70 11.23
CA PHE A 53 -16.72 -7.43 10.85
C PHE A 53 -16.55 -6.51 12.06
N VAL A 54 -15.33 -6.03 12.27
CA VAL A 54 -14.98 -5.09 13.36
C VAL A 54 -14.19 -3.90 12.83
N ALA A 55 -14.42 -2.71 13.41
CA ALA A 55 -13.73 -1.47 13.04
C ALA A 55 -12.38 -1.34 13.76
N ARG A 56 -11.43 -2.23 13.41
CA ARG A 56 -10.10 -2.32 14.06
C ARG A 56 -8.92 -2.33 13.07
N GLY A 57 -9.20 -2.48 11.77
CA GLY A 57 -8.16 -2.57 10.77
C GLY A 57 -7.45 -1.25 10.53
N ALA A 58 -6.19 -1.34 10.10
CA ALA A 58 -5.48 -0.22 9.51
C ALA A 58 -5.71 -0.16 8.00
N ARG A 59 -5.55 1.03 7.41
CA ARG A 59 -5.72 1.22 5.96
C ARG A 59 -4.85 0.25 5.15
N TRP A 60 -3.62 0.07 5.60
CA TRP A 60 -2.57 -0.69 4.92
C TRP A 60 -2.61 -2.20 5.18
N ASP A 61 -3.57 -2.73 5.94
CA ASP A 61 -3.64 -4.16 6.27
C ASP A 61 -3.73 -5.08 5.04
N ARG A 62 -4.21 -4.55 3.91
CA ARG A 62 -4.32 -5.27 2.63
C ARG A 62 -3.26 -4.86 1.60
N TYR A 63 -2.34 -3.97 1.96
CA TYR A 63 -1.25 -3.59 1.08
C TYR A 63 -0.17 -4.66 1.09
N CYS A 64 0.65 -4.71 0.03
CA CYS A 64 1.90 -5.45 0.11
C CYS A 64 2.87 -4.77 1.10
N TRP A 65 3.77 -5.57 1.69
CA TRP A 65 4.72 -5.12 2.72
C TRP A 65 5.54 -3.87 2.34
N PRO A 66 6.01 -3.68 1.09
CA PRO A 66 6.68 -2.43 0.73
C PRO A 66 5.72 -1.24 0.78
N CYS A 67 4.53 -1.37 0.18
CA CYS A 67 3.55 -0.30 0.13
C CYS A 67 2.96 0.07 1.50
N SER A 68 2.96 -0.83 2.49
CA SER A 68 2.54 -0.49 3.85
C SER A 68 3.57 0.33 4.63
N ARG A 69 4.83 0.37 4.17
CA ARG A 69 5.92 1.13 4.81
C ARG A 69 6.27 2.42 4.08
N THR A 70 5.99 2.49 2.77
CA THR A 70 6.26 3.65 1.93
C THR A 70 5.01 4.51 1.70
N VAL A 71 4.05 4.49 2.62
CA VAL A 71 2.85 5.33 2.49
C VAL A 71 3.30 6.78 2.62
N PRO A 72 3.07 7.65 1.62
CA PRO A 72 3.30 9.07 1.81
C PRO A 72 2.33 9.55 2.90
N THR A 73 2.86 10.12 3.97
CA THR A 73 2.04 10.95 4.87
C THR A 73 1.48 12.08 4.03
N PRO A 74 0.15 12.27 3.96
CA PRO A 74 -0.38 13.53 3.45
C PRO A 74 0.09 14.63 4.42
N ASP A 75 0.69 15.70 3.90
CA ASP A 75 0.92 16.93 4.66
C ASP A 75 -0.39 17.46 5.28
#